data_AF-A0A952BNI0-F1
#
_entry.id   AF-A0A952BNI0-F1
#
_cell.length_a   1.000
_cell.length_b   1.000
_cell.length_c   1.000
_cell.angle_alpha   90.00
_cell.angle_beta   90.00
_cell.angle_gamma   90.00
#
_symmetry.space_group_name_H-M   'P 1'
#
loop_
_entity.id
_entity.type
_entity.pdbx_description
1 polymer ?
#
loop_
_entity_poly.entity_id
_entity_poly.type
_entity_poly.pdbx_seq_one_letter_code
_entity_poly.pdbx_strand_id
1 'polypeptide(L)'
;MNKYIKLVIAVLMIGFGIYLFGQREYGWGTVMILLSAIPVFLFFRNEFILLAFWFMRKQDIEKARKWLDKIKNPESQLIRKQMGYYHYMYGITEAQTNVNNSEKHMKKALDYGLSYKHDRAMAKLSLAGAAMAKGRKQEAERLLKETKALDTQGMFAEQIKMMEQQMKKVNVGRNLQNPNMRRKGKYF
;
A
#
# COMPACT_ATOMS: atom_id res chain seq x y z
N MET A 1 -3.63 21.13 3.71
CA MET A 1 -3.16 22.38 3.06
C MET A 1 -3.47 22.27 1.58
N ASN A 2 -4.25 23.19 1.01
CA ASN A 2 -4.62 23.14 -0.41
C ASN A 2 -3.36 23.16 -1.30
N LYS A 3 -3.34 22.33 -2.33
CA LYS A 3 -2.24 22.24 -3.32
C LYS A 3 -1.82 23.64 -3.81
N TYR A 4 -2.80 24.52 -4.01
CA TYR A 4 -2.61 25.90 -4.46
C TYR A 4 -1.79 26.80 -3.53
N ILE A 5 -1.92 26.65 -2.19
CA ILE A 5 -1.19 27.50 -1.24
C ILE A 5 0.32 27.25 -1.33
N LYS A 6 0.72 26.00 -1.55
CA LYS A 6 2.13 25.63 -1.73
C LYS A 6 2.72 26.23 -3.01
N LEU A 7 1.92 26.30 -4.07
CA LEU A 7 2.28 26.92 -5.35
C LEU A 7 2.44 28.44 -5.21
N VAL A 8 1.53 29.09 -4.47
CA VAL A 8 1.64 30.53 -4.16
C VAL A 8 2.89 30.82 -3.34
N ILE A 9 3.22 30.00 -2.33
CA ILE A 9 4.46 30.17 -1.54
C ILE A 9 5.70 29.98 -2.41
N ALA A 10 5.72 28.99 -3.29
CA ALA A 10 6.85 28.78 -4.21
C ALA A 10 7.04 29.97 -5.17
N VAL A 11 5.95 30.51 -5.72
CA VAL A 11 5.99 31.70 -6.59
C VAL A 11 6.45 32.94 -5.82
N LEU A 12 6.00 33.12 -4.57
CA LEU A 12 6.48 34.21 -3.70
C LEU A 12 7.97 34.08 -3.37
N MET A 13 8.48 32.87 -3.12
CA MET A 13 9.91 32.64 -2.88
C MET A 13 10.75 32.93 -4.13
N ILE A 14 10.29 32.52 -5.31
CA ILE A 14 10.98 32.81 -6.57
C ILE A 14 10.97 34.32 -6.84
N GLY A 15 9.84 34.99 -6.63
CA GLY A 15 9.73 36.45 -6.74
C GLY A 15 10.63 37.19 -5.76
N PHE A 16 10.75 36.71 -4.52
CA PHE A 16 11.65 37.27 -3.52
C PHE A 16 13.13 37.04 -3.87
N GLY A 17 13.46 35.87 -4.43
CA GLY A 17 14.78 35.59 -4.99
C GLY A 17 15.16 36.57 -6.10
N ILE A 18 14.26 36.84 -7.04
CA ILE A 18 14.46 37.83 -8.12
C ILE A 18 14.64 39.25 -7.56
N TYR A 19 13.90 39.62 -6.51
CA TYR A 19 14.08 40.91 -5.84
C TYR A 19 15.46 41.05 -5.17
N LEU A 20 15.96 39.98 -4.52
CA LEU A 20 17.31 39.92 -3.94
C LEU A 20 18.42 40.09 -5.00
N PHE A 21 18.22 39.60 -6.22
CA PHE A 21 19.15 39.86 -7.33
C PHE A 21 19.21 41.35 -7.71
N GLY A 22 18.12 42.10 -7.55
CA GLY A 22 18.08 43.55 -7.76
C GLY A 22 18.90 44.35 -6.73
N GLN A 23 19.06 43.82 -5.51
CA GLN A 23 19.83 44.44 -4.42
C GLN A 23 21.34 44.10 -4.47
N ARG A 24 21.83 43.49 -5.56
CA ARG A 24 23.21 42.98 -5.73
C ARG A 24 23.65 41.89 -4.74
N GLU A 25 22.71 41.27 -4.03
CA GLU A 25 22.95 40.15 -3.11
C GLU A 25 22.86 38.80 -3.84
N TYR A 26 23.77 38.58 -4.80
CA TYR A 26 23.75 37.42 -5.72
C TYR A 26 23.84 36.06 -5.00
N GLY A 27 24.55 36.01 -3.86
CA GLY A 27 24.69 34.80 -3.05
C GLY A 27 23.38 34.38 -2.39
N TRP A 28 22.71 35.32 -1.72
CA TRP A 28 21.42 35.08 -1.06
C TRP A 28 20.28 34.83 -2.05
N GLY A 29 20.28 35.49 -3.21
CA GLY A 29 19.32 35.24 -4.29
C GLY A 29 19.42 33.82 -4.85
N THR A 30 20.65 33.31 -5.06
CA THR A 30 20.87 31.94 -5.54
C THR A 30 20.40 30.90 -4.52
N VAL A 31 20.71 31.11 -3.23
CA VAL A 31 20.25 30.23 -2.15
C VAL A 31 18.74 30.22 -2.05
N MET A 32 18.06 31.37 -2.16
CA MET A 32 16.60 31.49 -2.14
C MET A 32 15.93 30.70 -3.28
N ILE A 33 16.46 30.79 -4.50
CA ILE A 33 15.96 30.02 -5.65
C ILE A 33 16.18 28.52 -5.43
N LEU A 34 17.34 28.10 -4.92
CA LEU A 34 17.63 26.70 -4.66
C LEU A 34 16.73 26.15 -3.52
N LEU A 35 16.48 26.95 -2.48
CA LEU A 35 15.56 26.62 -1.39
C LEU A 35 14.11 26.53 -1.88
N SER A 36 13.72 27.30 -2.91
CA SER A 36 12.39 27.25 -3.52
C SER A 36 12.11 25.91 -4.22
N ALA A 37 13.14 25.13 -4.56
CA ALA A 37 12.97 23.78 -5.12
C ALA A 37 12.37 22.80 -4.08
N ILE A 38 12.57 23.05 -2.78
CA ILE A 38 12.05 22.19 -1.69
C ILE A 38 10.52 22.20 -1.64
N PRO A 39 9.82 23.35 -1.55
CA PRO A 39 8.35 23.37 -1.55
C PRO A 39 7.77 22.87 -2.88
N VAL A 40 8.46 23.06 -4.01
CA VAL A 40 8.08 22.49 -5.31
C VAL A 40 8.19 20.96 -5.30
N PHE A 41 9.24 20.40 -4.71
CA PHE A 41 9.38 18.94 -4.56
C PHE A 41 8.36 18.36 -3.56
N LEU A 42 8.10 19.06 -2.45
CA LEU A 42 7.05 18.74 -1.47
C LEU A 42 5.62 18.94 -2.02
N PHE A 43 5.45 19.64 -3.14
CA PHE A 43 4.18 19.72 -3.85
C PHE A 43 3.87 18.40 -4.58
N PHE A 44 4.89 17.76 -5.17
CA PHE A 44 4.72 16.49 -5.90
C PHE A 44 4.52 15.27 -5.00
N ARG A 45 4.90 15.34 -3.71
CA ARG A 45 4.73 14.26 -2.73
C ARG A 45 4.03 14.78 -1.48
N ASN A 46 2.81 14.32 -1.23
CA ASN A 46 2.07 14.68 -0.02
C ASN A 46 2.84 14.20 1.23
N GLU A 47 3.26 15.13 2.09
CA GLU A 47 4.07 14.89 3.29
C GLU A 47 3.41 13.88 4.24
N PHE A 48 2.07 13.87 4.30
CA PHE A 48 1.32 12.95 5.15
C PHE A 48 1.55 11.48 4.76
N ILE A 49 1.66 11.19 3.45
CA ILE A 49 1.95 9.83 2.95
C ILE A 49 3.38 9.44 3.28
N LEU A 50 4.33 10.37 3.11
CA LEU A 50 5.74 10.15 3.46
C LEU A 50 5.91 9.86 4.96
N LEU A 51 5.29 10.66 5.81
CA LEU A 51 5.32 10.48 7.26
C LEU A 51 4.66 9.16 7.67
N ALA A 52 3.48 8.86 7.14
CA ALA A 52 2.82 7.59 7.42
C ALA A 52 3.66 6.38 6.95
N PHE A 53 4.37 6.50 5.82
CA PHE A 53 5.28 5.44 5.34
C PHE A 53 6.47 5.25 6.27
N TRP A 54 7.04 6.35 6.78
CA TRP A 54 8.12 6.30 7.76
C TRP A 54 7.68 5.63 9.07
N PHE A 55 6.49 5.93 9.57
CA PHE A 55 5.94 5.27 10.76
C PHE A 55 5.64 3.79 10.53
N MET A 56 5.08 3.41 9.37
CA MET A 56 4.89 2.00 9.05
C MET A 56 6.20 1.22 8.96
N ARG A 57 7.26 1.84 8.43
CA ARG A 57 8.60 1.22 8.42
C ARG A 57 9.17 1.01 9.82
N LYS A 58 8.78 1.83 10.79
CA LYS A 58 9.09 1.67 12.22
C LYS A 58 8.14 0.72 12.95
N GLN A 59 7.25 0.02 12.23
CA GLN A 59 6.20 -0.84 12.78
C GLN A 59 5.16 -0.11 13.66
N ASP A 60 5.13 1.23 13.63
CA ASP A 60 4.19 2.04 14.41
C ASP A 60 2.92 2.32 13.58
N ILE A 61 2.03 1.32 13.54
CA ILE A 61 0.81 1.33 12.72
C ILE A 61 -0.22 2.34 13.23
N GLU A 62 -0.30 2.56 14.56
CA GLU A 62 -1.22 3.52 15.14
C GLU A 62 -0.89 4.96 14.76
N LYS A 63 0.39 5.36 14.84
CA LYS A 63 0.80 6.69 14.39
C LYS A 63 0.64 6.82 12.89
N ALA A 64 0.98 5.78 12.12
CA ALA A 64 0.74 5.79 10.68
C ALA A 64 -0.75 6.07 10.34
N ARG A 65 -1.67 5.39 11.02
CA ARG A 65 -3.12 5.62 10.88
C ARG A 65 -3.51 7.05 11.24
N LYS A 66 -3.03 7.60 12.36
CA LYS A 66 -3.29 9.00 12.74
C LYS A 66 -2.83 10.00 11.68
N TRP A 67 -1.71 9.72 11.01
CA TRP A 67 -1.21 10.57 9.92
C TRP A 67 -2.02 10.40 8.63
N LEU A 68 -2.51 9.20 8.36
CA LEU A 68 -3.42 8.93 7.24
C LEU A 68 -4.80 9.58 7.46
N ASP A 69 -5.35 9.53 8.67
CA ASP A 69 -6.64 10.15 9.03
C ASP A 69 -6.62 11.69 8.91
N LYS A 70 -5.43 12.31 8.96
CA LYS A 70 -5.28 13.76 8.69
C LYS A 70 -5.57 14.11 7.22
N ILE A 71 -5.57 13.14 6.31
CA ILE A 71 -5.89 13.31 4.90
C ILE A 71 -7.42 13.29 4.75
N LYS A 72 -8.05 14.43 5.05
CA LYS A 72 -9.52 14.56 5.03
C LYS A 72 -10.15 14.40 3.65
N ASN A 73 -9.43 14.75 2.57
CA ASN A 73 -9.93 14.65 1.19
C ASN A 73 -8.88 14.01 0.26
N PRO A 74 -8.87 12.67 0.14
CA PRO A 74 -7.87 11.97 -0.64
C PRO A 74 -7.91 12.32 -2.14
N GLU A 75 -9.11 12.44 -2.71
CA GLU A 75 -9.30 12.66 -4.15
C GLU A 75 -8.84 14.04 -4.62
N SER A 76 -9.06 15.09 -3.81
CA SER A 76 -8.60 16.44 -4.16
C SER A 76 -7.14 16.69 -3.80
N GLN A 77 -6.58 15.95 -2.82
CA GLN A 77 -5.24 16.17 -2.29
C GLN A 77 -4.17 15.23 -2.88
N LEU A 78 -4.55 14.08 -3.45
CA LEU A 78 -3.60 13.08 -3.94
C LEU A 78 -3.65 12.96 -5.47
N ILE A 79 -2.52 12.55 -6.05
CA ILE A 79 -2.42 12.12 -7.45
C ILE A 79 -2.85 10.64 -7.51
N ARG A 80 -3.32 10.13 -8.65
CA ARG A 80 -3.75 8.72 -8.81
C ARG A 80 -2.78 7.69 -8.19
N LYS A 81 -1.48 7.85 -8.45
CA LYS A 81 -0.44 7.00 -7.84
C LYS A 81 -0.40 7.11 -6.32
N GLN A 82 -0.51 8.31 -5.78
CA GLN A 82 -0.55 8.54 -4.33
C GLN A 82 -1.82 7.97 -3.71
N MET A 83 -2.98 8.02 -4.40
CA MET A 83 -4.22 7.38 -3.94
C MET A 83 -4.06 5.86 -3.82
N GLY A 84 -3.34 5.24 -4.78
CA GLY A 84 -2.96 3.83 -4.67
C GLY A 84 -2.19 3.53 -3.39
N TYR A 85 -1.17 4.34 -3.08
CA TYR A 85 -0.40 4.22 -1.83
C TYR A 85 -1.25 4.49 -0.59
N TYR A 86 -2.09 5.52 -0.59
CA TYR A 86 -2.98 5.81 0.53
C TYR A 86 -3.86 4.63 0.90
N HIS A 87 -4.52 4.01 -0.10
CA HIS A 87 -5.34 2.84 0.13
C HIS A 87 -4.53 1.61 0.52
N TYR A 88 -3.32 1.43 -0.02
CA TYR A 88 -2.42 0.36 0.38
C TYR A 88 -2.04 0.45 1.87
N MET A 89 -1.67 1.66 2.32
CA MET A 89 -1.27 1.89 3.71
C MET A 89 -2.47 1.72 4.67
N TYR A 90 -3.65 2.23 4.30
CA TYR A 90 -4.89 1.96 5.05
C TYR A 90 -5.19 0.48 5.13
N GLY A 91 -5.08 -0.23 4.01
CA GLY A 91 -5.32 -1.66 3.96
C GLY A 91 -4.39 -2.46 4.87
N ILE A 92 -3.11 -2.07 4.97
CA ILE A 92 -2.16 -2.66 5.94
C ILE A 92 -2.60 -2.36 7.38
N THR A 93 -2.99 -1.12 7.68
CA THR A 93 -3.41 -0.76 9.04
C THR A 93 -4.69 -1.49 9.48
N GLU A 94 -5.62 -1.70 8.54
CA GLU A 94 -6.88 -2.39 8.80
C GLU A 94 -6.76 -3.91 8.75
N ALA A 95 -5.69 -4.47 8.17
CA ALA A 95 -5.47 -5.91 8.15
C ALA A 95 -5.43 -6.52 9.56
N GLN A 96 -5.04 -5.72 10.56
CA GLN A 96 -5.01 -6.13 11.97
C GLN A 96 -6.39 -6.13 12.63
N THR A 97 -7.28 -5.24 12.23
CA THR A 97 -8.58 -5.03 12.90
C THR A 97 -9.74 -5.65 12.13
N ASN A 98 -9.75 -5.49 10.80
CA ASN A 98 -10.82 -5.97 9.94
C ASN A 98 -10.29 -6.34 8.54
N VAL A 99 -10.15 -7.65 8.32
CA VAL A 99 -9.72 -8.24 7.05
C VAL A 99 -10.65 -7.85 5.88
N ASN A 100 -11.95 -7.66 6.11
CA ASN A 100 -12.88 -7.28 5.04
C ASN A 100 -12.68 -5.85 4.55
N ASN A 101 -12.39 -4.92 5.44
CA ASN A 101 -12.11 -3.54 5.04
C ASN A 101 -10.74 -3.45 4.39
N SER A 102 -9.76 -4.13 4.96
CA SER A 102 -8.42 -4.32 4.37
C SER A 102 -8.50 -4.80 2.92
N GLU A 103 -9.33 -5.80 2.62
CA GLU A 103 -9.52 -6.30 1.25
C GLU A 103 -10.06 -5.22 0.28
N LYS A 104 -11.04 -4.42 0.72
CA LYS A 104 -11.59 -3.31 -0.09
C LYS A 104 -10.51 -2.29 -0.40
N HIS A 105 -9.69 -1.96 0.59
CA HIS A 105 -8.59 -1.02 0.45
C HIS A 105 -7.48 -1.56 -0.47
N MET A 106 -7.10 -2.83 -0.35
CA MET A 106 -6.15 -3.48 -1.26
C MET A 106 -6.64 -3.50 -2.71
N LYS A 107 -7.93 -3.80 -2.93
CA LYS A 107 -8.54 -3.77 -4.27
C LYS A 107 -8.48 -2.37 -4.88
N LYS A 108 -8.87 -1.34 -4.12
CA LYS A 108 -8.76 0.07 -4.56
C LYS A 108 -7.30 0.45 -4.85
N ALA A 109 -6.37 0.02 -4.00
CA ALA A 109 -4.96 0.30 -4.20
C ALA A 109 -4.44 -0.24 -5.54
N LEU A 110 -4.82 -1.47 -5.89
CA LEU A 110 -4.47 -2.09 -7.17
C LEU A 110 -5.13 -1.39 -8.37
N ASP A 111 -6.38 -0.95 -8.24
CA ASP A 111 -7.12 -0.24 -9.28
C ASP A 111 -6.53 1.15 -9.59
N TYR A 112 -6.10 1.87 -8.55
CA TYR A 112 -5.37 3.13 -8.72
C TYR A 112 -3.94 2.93 -9.24
N GLY A 113 -3.37 1.73 -9.06
CA GLY A 113 -2.06 1.33 -9.55
C GLY A 113 -0.92 1.75 -8.62
N LEU A 114 -0.24 0.76 -8.02
CA LEU A 114 0.97 0.99 -7.24
C LEU A 114 2.19 1.08 -8.15
N SER A 115 3.11 2.01 -7.84
CA SER A 115 4.28 2.22 -8.70
C SER A 115 5.24 1.04 -8.63
N TYR A 116 5.51 0.52 -7.44
CA TYR A 116 6.46 -0.58 -7.26
C TYR A 116 5.84 -1.97 -7.40
N LYS A 117 6.58 -2.90 -8.01
CA LYS A 117 6.15 -4.29 -8.22
C LYS A 117 5.98 -5.05 -6.90
N HIS A 118 6.88 -4.83 -5.94
CA HIS A 118 6.82 -5.47 -4.62
C HIS A 118 5.58 -5.05 -3.83
N ASP A 119 5.15 -3.78 -3.89
CA ASP A 119 3.91 -3.37 -3.22
C ASP A 119 2.67 -3.99 -3.87
N ARG A 120 2.66 -4.12 -5.20
CA ARG A 120 1.59 -4.84 -5.92
C ARG A 120 1.57 -6.33 -5.51
N ALA A 121 2.75 -6.94 -5.38
CA ALA A 121 2.88 -8.31 -4.92
C ALA A 121 2.31 -8.46 -3.50
N MET A 122 2.67 -7.57 -2.56
CA MET A 122 2.14 -7.59 -1.20
C MET A 122 0.62 -7.41 -1.15
N ALA A 123 0.06 -6.48 -1.94
CA ALA A 123 -1.38 -6.28 -2.01
C ALA A 123 -2.10 -7.55 -2.51
N LYS A 124 -1.59 -8.20 -3.57
CA LYS A 124 -2.16 -9.46 -4.09
C LYS A 124 -1.98 -10.63 -3.12
N LEU A 125 -0.84 -10.70 -2.41
CA LEU A 125 -0.58 -11.69 -1.38
C LEU A 125 -1.59 -11.57 -0.23
N SER A 126 -1.86 -10.34 0.22
CA SER A 126 -2.86 -10.08 1.26
C SER A 126 -4.27 -10.43 0.81
N LEU A 127 -4.63 -10.11 -0.44
CA LEU A 127 -5.90 -10.55 -1.05
C LEU A 127 -6.00 -12.07 -1.14
N ALA A 128 -4.90 -12.77 -1.45
CA ALA A 128 -4.87 -14.24 -1.44
C ALA A 128 -5.13 -14.80 -0.04
N GLY A 129 -4.50 -14.21 0.98
CA GLY A 129 -4.77 -14.55 2.39
C GLY A 129 -6.22 -14.33 2.80
N ALA A 130 -6.82 -13.20 2.41
CA ALA A 130 -8.23 -12.91 2.65
C ALA A 130 -9.16 -13.89 1.91
N ALA A 131 -8.85 -14.23 0.65
CA ALA A 131 -9.60 -15.21 -0.13
C ALA A 131 -9.52 -16.62 0.49
N MET A 132 -8.35 -17.00 1.01
CA MET A 132 -8.17 -18.25 1.76
C MET A 132 -9.01 -18.30 3.03
N ALA A 133 -9.02 -17.23 3.82
CA ALA A 133 -9.85 -17.12 5.02
C ALA A 133 -11.34 -17.25 4.71
N LYS A 134 -11.77 -16.81 3.51
CA LYS A 134 -13.14 -16.94 3.00
C LYS A 134 -13.43 -18.26 2.28
N GLY A 135 -12.49 -19.20 2.25
CA GLY A 135 -12.63 -20.49 1.57
C GLY A 135 -12.62 -20.42 0.03
N ARG A 136 -12.25 -19.28 -0.56
CA ARG A 136 -12.20 -19.07 -2.03
C ARG A 136 -10.85 -19.51 -2.59
N LYS A 137 -10.66 -20.82 -2.65
CA LYS A 137 -9.38 -21.42 -3.01
C LYS A 137 -8.90 -21.08 -4.43
N GLN A 138 -9.77 -21.15 -5.43
CA GLN A 138 -9.40 -20.86 -6.83
C GLN A 138 -8.93 -19.41 -7.00
N GLU A 139 -9.60 -18.47 -6.34
CA GLU A 139 -9.23 -17.05 -6.37
C GLU A 139 -7.86 -16.85 -5.70
N ALA A 140 -7.63 -17.50 -4.56
CA ALA A 140 -6.33 -17.47 -3.87
C ALA A 140 -5.19 -18.04 -4.71
N GLU A 141 -5.38 -19.18 -5.40
CA GLU A 141 -4.37 -19.76 -6.28
C GLU A 141 -4.00 -18.83 -7.45
N ARG A 142 -5.00 -18.17 -8.06
CA ARG A 142 -4.76 -17.19 -9.14
C ARG A 142 -3.93 -16.01 -8.61
N LEU A 143 -4.33 -15.45 -7.47
CA LEU A 143 -3.64 -14.31 -6.85
C LEU A 143 -2.20 -14.67 -6.43
N LEU A 144 -1.95 -15.89 -5.95
CA LEU A 144 -0.60 -16.34 -5.60
C LEU A 144 0.31 -16.51 -6.82
N LYS A 145 -0.22 -17.01 -7.95
CA LYS A 145 0.53 -17.05 -9.21
C LYS A 145 0.93 -15.66 -9.68
N GLU A 146 -0.01 -14.71 -9.63
CA GLU A 146 0.26 -13.31 -9.98
C GLU A 146 1.25 -12.66 -9.02
N THR A 147 1.20 -13.02 -7.74
CA THR A 147 2.15 -12.55 -6.72
C THR A 147 3.56 -13.05 -7.01
N LYS A 148 3.73 -14.35 -7.31
CA LYS A 148 5.03 -14.93 -7.72
C LYS A 148 5.62 -14.24 -8.94
N ALA A 149 4.77 -13.90 -9.93
CA ALA A 149 5.23 -13.20 -11.13
C ALA A 149 5.71 -11.75 -10.85
N LEU A 150 5.19 -11.12 -9.79
CA LEU A 150 5.56 -9.76 -9.39
C LEU A 150 6.69 -9.71 -8.36
N ASP A 151 6.90 -10.79 -7.59
CA ASP A 151 7.95 -10.91 -6.59
C ASP A 151 9.32 -11.25 -7.21
N THR A 152 9.91 -10.28 -7.89
CA THR A 152 11.20 -10.45 -8.57
C THR A 152 12.39 -10.56 -7.61
N GLN A 153 12.22 -10.16 -6.34
CA GLN A 153 13.30 -10.13 -5.34
C GLN A 153 13.19 -11.27 -4.32
N GLY A 154 12.19 -12.15 -4.45
CA GLY A 154 11.96 -13.24 -3.50
C GLY A 154 11.58 -12.76 -2.10
N MET A 155 11.08 -11.53 -1.97
CA MET A 155 10.74 -10.91 -0.69
C MET A 155 9.60 -11.63 0.01
N PHE A 156 8.70 -12.24 -0.78
CA PHE A 156 7.52 -12.94 -0.29
C PHE A 156 7.58 -14.46 -0.51
N ALA A 157 8.73 -14.99 -0.93
CA ALA A 157 8.88 -16.39 -1.32
C ALA A 157 8.49 -17.35 -0.19
N GLU A 158 8.85 -17.03 1.06
CA GLU A 158 8.51 -17.83 2.24
C GLU A 158 7.00 -17.79 2.53
N GLN A 159 6.40 -16.60 2.53
CA GLN A 159 4.96 -16.42 2.79
C GLN A 159 4.12 -17.11 1.71
N ILE A 160 4.53 -17.01 0.45
CA ILE A 160 3.89 -17.70 -0.68
C ILE A 160 3.97 -19.22 -0.48
N LYS A 161 5.15 -19.76 -0.13
CA LYS A 161 5.34 -21.19 0.14
C LYS A 161 4.48 -21.67 1.30
N MET A 162 4.39 -20.91 2.39
CA MET A 162 3.53 -21.23 3.52
C MET A 162 2.04 -21.27 3.11
N MET A 163 1.57 -20.28 2.35
CA MET A 163 0.20 -20.28 1.83
C MET A 163 -0.08 -21.45 0.90
N GLU A 164 0.86 -21.80 0.02
CA GLU A 164 0.74 -22.98 -0.85
C GLU A 164 0.64 -24.29 -0.07
N GLN A 165 1.40 -24.42 1.03
CA GLN A 165 1.30 -25.58 1.91
C GLN A 165 -0.06 -25.63 2.63
N GLN A 166 -0.55 -24.49 3.13
CA GLN A 166 -1.87 -24.41 3.76
C GLN A 166 -2.99 -24.79 2.76
N MET A 167 -2.92 -24.31 1.52
CA MET A 167 -3.85 -24.68 0.45
C MET A 167 -3.87 -26.17 0.13
N LYS A 168 -2.71 -26.84 0.19
CA LYS A 168 -2.60 -28.30 0.01
C LYS A 168 -3.25 -29.06 1.17
N LYS A 169 -3.03 -28.62 2.42
CA LYS A 169 -3.63 -29.26 3.62
C LYS A 169 -5.16 -29.14 3.62
N VAL A 170 -5.71 -27.98 3.25
CA VAL A 170 -7.17 -27.78 3.11
C VAL A 170 -7.78 -28.73 2.07
N ASN A 171 -7.02 -29.08 1.02
CA ASN A 171 -7.45 -30.05 0.01
C ASN A 171 -7.54 -31.49 0.54
N VAL A 172 -6.63 -31.88 1.43
CA VAL A 172 -6.60 -33.23 2.01
C VAL A 172 -7.78 -33.41 3.00
N GLY A 173 -8.12 -32.37 3.76
CA GLY A 173 -9.22 -32.41 4.75
C GLY A 173 -10.62 -32.59 4.17
N ARG A 174 -10.88 -32.16 2.92
CA ARG A 174 -12.17 -32.42 2.24
C ARG A 174 -12.26 -33.80 1.58
N ASN A 175 -11.12 -34.42 1.29
CA ASN A 175 -11.05 -35.72 0.61
C ASN A 175 -10.90 -36.92 1.58
N LEU A 176 -10.86 -36.69 2.90
CA LEU A 176 -11.09 -37.76 3.88
C LEU A 176 -12.61 -38.08 3.97
N GLN A 177 -13.18 -38.52 2.85
CA GLN A 177 -14.41 -39.29 2.88
C GLN A 177 -14.04 -40.63 3.51
N ASN A 178 -14.39 -40.78 4.78
CA ASN A 178 -14.02 -41.89 5.66
C ASN A 178 -14.16 -43.26 4.94
N PRO A 179 -13.04 -43.96 4.61
CA PRO A 179 -13.09 -45.27 3.93
C PRO A 179 -13.81 -46.35 4.75
N ASN A 180 -13.99 -46.13 6.06
CA ASN A 180 -14.53 -47.11 6.99
C ASN A 180 -16.06 -47.09 7.13
N MET A 181 -16.80 -46.26 6.38
CA MET A 181 -18.27 -46.34 6.39
C MET A 181 -18.83 -47.50 5.55
N ARG A 182 -17.98 -48.26 4.84
CA ARG A 182 -18.42 -49.30 3.91
C ARG A 182 -18.49 -50.72 4.49
N ARG A 183 -18.28 -50.88 5.81
CA ARG A 183 -18.33 -52.19 6.50
C ARG A 183 -19.07 -52.13 7.85
N LYS A 184 -20.35 -51.76 7.83
CA LYS A 184 -21.28 -52.12 8.92
C LYS A 184 -22.58 -52.65 8.31
N GLY A 185 -22.60 -53.94 8.07
CA GLY A 185 -23.79 -54.62 7.56
C GLY A 185 -23.44 -55.98 6.96
N LYS A 186 -23.23 -56.97 7.83
CA LYS A 186 -23.51 -58.41 7.63
C LYS A 186 -22.80 -59.22 8.71
N TYR A 187 -23.51 -59.45 9.81
CA TYR A 187 -23.44 -60.68 10.57
C TYR A 187 -24.89 -61.03 10.90
N PHE A 188 -25.43 -61.97 10.13
CA PHE A 188 -26.53 -62.85 10.50
C PHE A 188 -25.88 -64.14 11.00
#